data_AF-F3Y891-F1
#
_entry.id   AF-F3Y891-F1
#
_cell.length_a   1.000
_cell.length_b   1.000
_cell.length_c   1.000
_cell.angle_alpha   90.00
_cell.angle_beta   90.00
_cell.angle_gamma   90.00
#
_symmetry.space_group_name_H-M   'P 1'
#
loop_
_entity.id
_entity.type
_entity.pdbx_description
1 polymer ?
#
loop_
_entity_poly.entity_id
_entity_poly.type
_entity_poly.pdbx_seq_one_letter_code
_entity_poly.pdbx_strand_id
1 'polypeptide(L)'
;MNSYNYIIFIISILLLINVCFFDHGQNAGLGFQTKRSMASKKAWVYSQKIFYGTIILISAISIILNYFNIISNTIAIFLSIIGIILAGGLTQFSLIYNQVNEK
;
A
#
# COMPACT_ATOMS: atom_id res chain seq x y z
N MET A 1 17.43 10.35 -13.17
CA MET A 1 16.20 9.76 -12.60
C MET A 1 15.07 9.99 -13.60
N ASN A 2 14.46 8.93 -14.13
CA ASN A 2 13.46 9.06 -15.20
C ASN A 2 12.14 9.68 -14.68
N SER A 3 11.40 10.38 -15.56
CA SER A 3 10.09 10.99 -15.26
C SER A 3 9.13 10.07 -14.50
N TYR A 4 9.22 8.77 -14.77
CA TYR A 4 8.43 7.73 -14.11
C TYR A 4 8.70 7.56 -12.61
N ASN A 5 9.96 7.64 -12.19
CA ASN A 5 10.32 7.51 -10.76
C ASN A 5 9.73 8.67 -9.96
N TYR A 6 9.62 9.86 -10.57
CA TYR A 6 8.93 11.00 -9.97
C TYR A 6 7.42 10.75 -9.83
N ILE A 7 6.77 10.12 -10.82
CA ILE A 7 5.34 9.78 -10.73
C ILE A 7 5.08 8.79 -9.60
N ILE A 8 5.85 7.70 -9.49
CA ILE A 8 5.72 6.75 -8.37
C ILE A 8 5.92 7.45 -7.03
N PHE A 9 6.94 8.31 -6.95
CA PHE A 9 7.25 9.03 -5.73
C PHE A 9 6.12 9.96 -5.30
N ILE A 10 5.56 10.74 -6.24
CA ILE A 10 4.39 11.60 -5.99
C ILE A 10 3.19 10.79 -5.51
N ILE A 11 2.89 9.67 -6.18
CA ILE A 11 1.79 8.77 -5.76
C ILE A 11 2.05 8.25 -4.34
N SER A 12 3.27 7.85 -4.03
CA SER A 12 3.64 7.36 -2.69
C SER A 12 3.44 8.43 -1.61
N ILE A 13 3.78 9.70 -1.90
CA ILE A 13 3.52 10.83 -0.99
C ILE A 13 2.02 11.03 -0.80
N LEU A 14 1.23 11.02 -1.88
CA LEU A 14 -0.23 11.18 -1.79
C LEU A 14 -0.87 10.07 -0.95
N LEU A 15 -0.40 8.82 -1.11
CA LEU A 15 -0.84 7.69 -0.29
C LEU A 15 -0.44 7.87 1.19
N LEU A 16 0.76 8.38 1.47
CA LEU A 16 1.20 8.67 2.83
C LEU A 16 0.31 9.74 3.49
N ILE A 17 -0.01 10.81 2.75
CA ILE A 17 -0.93 11.85 3.21
C ILE A 17 -2.32 11.27 3.49
N ASN A 18 -2.80 10.36 2.64
CA ASN A 18 -4.09 9.68 2.84
C ASN A 18 -4.11 8.92 4.18
N VAL A 19 -3.06 8.12 4.46
CA VAL A 19 -2.91 7.39 5.74
C VAL A 19 -2.82 8.33 6.94
N CYS A 20 -2.04 9.41 6.82
CA CYS A 20 -1.73 10.29 7.95
C CYS A 20 -2.91 11.20 8.34
N PHE A 21 -3.76 11.60 7.39
CA PHE A 21 -4.79 12.60 7.65
C PHE A 21 -6.22 12.06 7.52
N PHE A 22 -6.48 11.16 6.57
CA PHE A 22 -7.86 10.83 6.18
C PHE A 22 -8.38 9.53 6.80
N ASP A 23 -7.51 8.61 7.22
CA ASP A 23 -7.91 7.29 7.75
C ASP A 23 -8.45 7.27 9.19
N HIS A 24 -8.89 8.41 9.73
CA HIS A 24 -9.41 8.52 11.09
C HIS A 24 -10.89 8.10 11.25
N GLY A 25 -11.58 7.70 10.18
CA GLY A 25 -13.00 7.30 10.19
C GLY A 25 -13.22 5.96 9.48
N GLN A 26 -14.33 5.28 9.77
CA GLN A 26 -14.72 4.08 9.03
C GLN A 26 -15.12 4.48 7.61
N ASN A 27 -14.51 3.85 6.59
CA ASN A 27 -14.71 4.17 5.17
C ASN A 27 -14.39 5.63 4.80
N ALA A 28 -13.44 6.25 5.50
CA ALA A 28 -12.98 7.59 5.18
C ALA A 28 -11.93 7.53 4.04
N GLY A 29 -12.18 8.25 2.95
CA GLY A 29 -11.24 8.38 1.84
C GLY A 29 -11.24 7.22 0.83
N LEU A 30 -10.17 7.14 0.04
CA LEU A 30 -9.89 5.98 -0.81
C LEU A 30 -9.15 4.93 0.04
N GLY A 31 -9.33 3.65 -0.27
CA GLY A 31 -8.78 2.59 0.58
C GLY A 31 -9.08 1.19 0.11
N PHE A 32 -8.44 0.23 0.77
CA PHE A 32 -8.74 -1.19 0.67
C PHE A 32 -10.12 -1.50 1.27
N GLN A 33 -11.13 -1.59 0.41
CA GLN A 33 -12.54 -1.75 0.79
C GLN A 33 -13.00 -3.19 0.58
N THR A 34 -13.02 -3.99 1.65
CA THR A 34 -13.68 -5.30 1.68
C THR A 34 -14.60 -5.40 2.88
N LYS A 35 -15.49 -6.41 2.89
CA LYS A 35 -16.41 -6.63 4.02
C LYS A 35 -15.69 -6.68 5.37
N ARG A 36 -14.46 -7.22 5.42
CA ARG A 36 -13.66 -7.30 6.64
C ARG A 36 -13.01 -5.98 7.04
N SER A 37 -12.46 -5.21 6.10
CA SER A 37 -11.86 -3.90 6.42
C SER A 37 -12.92 -2.89 6.83
N MET A 38 -14.11 -2.96 6.23
CA MET A 38 -15.23 -2.07 6.55
C MET A 38 -16.02 -2.51 7.79
N ALA A 39 -15.65 -3.60 8.47
CA ALA A 39 -16.41 -4.14 9.61
C ALA A 39 -16.38 -3.22 10.84
N SER A 40 -15.30 -2.46 11.03
CA SER A 40 -15.17 -1.50 12.12
C SER A 40 -14.13 -0.43 11.78
N LYS A 41 -14.17 0.70 12.51
CA LYS A 41 -13.11 1.71 12.41
C LYS A 41 -11.71 1.14 12.67
N LYS A 42 -11.57 0.21 13.63
CA LYS A 42 -10.29 -0.43 13.94
C LYS A 42 -9.80 -1.27 12.76
N ALA A 43 -10.67 -2.07 12.17
CA ALA A 43 -10.35 -2.89 10.99
C ALA A 43 -10.02 -2.02 9.77
N TRP A 44 -10.72 -0.89 9.61
CA TRP A 44 -10.47 0.09 8.55
C TRP A 44 -9.04 0.63 8.65
N VAL A 45 -8.73 1.31 9.77
CA VAL A 45 -7.42 1.93 10.02
C VAL A 45 -6.29 0.90 9.86
N TYR A 46 -6.48 -0.29 10.43
CA TYR A 46 -5.48 -1.36 10.36
C TYR A 46 -5.24 -1.80 8.91
N SER A 47 -6.30 -2.01 8.14
CA SER A 47 -6.19 -2.43 6.74
C SER A 47 -5.51 -1.39 5.87
N GLN A 48 -5.81 -0.11 6.04
CA GLN A 48 -5.20 0.94 5.22
C GLN A 48 -3.72 1.11 5.54
N LYS A 49 -3.34 1.03 6.81
CA LYS A 49 -1.92 1.05 7.22
C LYS A 49 -1.12 -0.05 6.53
N ILE A 50 -1.65 -1.28 6.50
CA ILE A 50 -0.97 -2.40 5.85
C ILE A 50 -0.97 -2.24 4.33
N PHE A 51 -2.11 -1.92 3.74
CA PHE A 51 -2.25 -1.80 2.29
C PHE A 51 -1.32 -0.72 1.73
N TYR A 52 -1.43 0.50 2.25
CA TYR A 52 -0.61 1.61 1.80
C TYR A 52 0.86 1.49 2.20
N GLY A 53 1.14 1.02 3.42
CA GLY A 53 2.50 0.76 3.86
C GLY A 53 3.22 -0.23 2.94
N THR A 54 2.53 -1.29 2.51
CA THR A 54 3.10 -2.29 1.59
C THR A 54 3.35 -1.71 0.20
N ILE A 55 2.40 -0.95 -0.36
CA ILE A 55 2.57 -0.30 -1.67
C ILE A 55 3.77 0.66 -1.65
N ILE A 56 3.85 1.52 -0.63
CA ILE A 56 4.94 2.49 -0.48
C ILE A 56 6.28 1.76 -0.36
N LEU A 57 6.35 0.69 0.45
CA LEU A 57 7.57 -0.08 0.64
C LEU A 57 8.05 -0.73 -0.66
N ILE A 58 7.16 -1.42 -1.39
CA ILE A 58 7.52 -2.07 -2.67
C ILE A 58 7.95 -1.04 -3.70
N SER A 59 7.26 0.11 -3.75
CA SER A 59 7.59 1.22 -4.65
C SER A 59 8.97 1.80 -4.32
N ALA A 60 9.27 2.03 -3.04
CA ALA A 60 10.56 2.53 -2.58
C ALA A 60 11.70 1.55 -2.92
N ILE A 61 11.52 0.26 -2.65
CA ILE A 61 12.49 -0.79 -3.02
C ILE A 61 12.72 -0.79 -4.52
N SER A 62 11.66 -0.73 -5.33
CA SER A 62 11.77 -0.72 -6.80
C SER A 62 12.55 0.49 -7.31
N ILE A 63 12.31 1.67 -6.73
CA ILE A 63 13.06 2.89 -7.06
C ILE A 63 14.53 2.74 -6.67
N ILE A 64 14.83 2.23 -5.47
CA ILE A 64 16.20 2.03 -4.99
C ILE A 64 16.95 1.04 -5.89
N LEU A 65 16.36 -0.11 -6.20
CA LEU A 65 16.97 -1.11 -7.08
C LEU A 65 17.22 -0.56 -8.48
N ASN A 66 16.30 0.26 -9.00
CA ASN A 66 16.48 0.93 -10.28
C ASN A 66 17.58 2.00 -10.24
N TYR A 67 17.66 2.79 -9.16
CA TYR A 67 18.69 3.81 -8.97
C TYR A 67 20.11 3.21 -8.96
N PHE A 68 20.27 2.05 -8.33
CA PHE A 68 21.54 1.30 -8.33
C PHE A 68 21.77 0.46 -9.61
N ASN A 69 20.93 0.63 -10.64
CA ASN A 69 20.98 -0.13 -11.91
C ASN A 69 20.91 -1.66 -11.73
N ILE A 70 20.35 -2.15 -10.63
CA ILE A 70 20.15 -3.58 -10.37
C ILE A 70 19.00 -4.11 -11.25
N ILE A 71 17.97 -3.29 -11.46
CA ILE A 71 16.80 -3.61 -12.31
C ILE A 71 16.54 -2.51 -13.33
N SER A 72 16.01 -2.89 -14.49
CA SER A 72 15.61 -1.94 -15.52
C SER A 72 14.35 -1.16 -15.11
N ASN A 73 14.12 -0.02 -15.78
CA ASN A 73 12.90 0.78 -15.57
C ASN A 73 11.62 -0.04 -15.78
N THR A 74 11.58 -0.88 -16.81
CA THR A 74 10.43 -1.73 -17.11
C THR A 74 10.14 -2.71 -15.96
N ILE A 75 11.18 -3.29 -15.38
CA ILE A 75 11.05 -4.19 -14.24
C ILE A 75 10.55 -3.42 -13.00
N ALA A 76 11.09 -2.24 -12.73
CA ALA A 76 10.65 -1.39 -11.62
C ALA A 76 9.16 -0.97 -11.75
N ILE A 77 8.72 -0.62 -12.96
CA ILE A 77 7.30 -0.36 -13.28
C ILE A 77 6.44 -1.57 -12.93
N PHE A 78 6.86 -2.74 -13.44
CA PHE A 78 6.11 -3.98 -13.29
C PHE A 78 6.00 -4.40 -11.82
N LEU A 79 7.10 -4.29 -11.06
CA LEU A 79 7.12 -4.52 -9.61
C LEU A 79 6.17 -3.59 -8.85
N SER A 80 6.10 -2.32 -9.24
CA SER A 80 5.23 -1.34 -8.59
C SER A 80 3.74 -1.66 -8.82
N ILE A 81 3.38 -2.12 -10.02
CA ILE A 81 2.01 -2.55 -10.35
C ILE A 81 1.65 -3.84 -9.61
N ILE A 82 2.52 -4.86 -9.67
CA ILE A 82 2.31 -6.12 -8.94
C ILE A 82 2.27 -5.88 -7.43
N GLY A 83 3.03 -4.92 -6.93
CA GLY A 83 3.05 -4.52 -5.54
C GLY A 83 1.67 -4.15 -4.98
N ILE A 84 0.79 -3.58 -5.82
CA ILE A 84 -0.59 -3.27 -5.43
C ILE A 84 -1.40 -4.55 -5.18
N ILE A 85 -1.25 -5.55 -6.06
CA ILE A 85 -1.92 -6.85 -5.93
C ILE A 85 -1.41 -7.57 -4.67
N LEU A 86 -0.08 -7.60 -4.48
CA LEU A 86 0.55 -8.18 -3.30
C LEU A 86 0.10 -7.50 -2.00
N ALA A 87 0.03 -6.17 -2.00
CA ALA A 87 -0.49 -5.41 -0.87
C ALA A 87 -1.94 -5.78 -0.54
N GLY A 88 -2.79 -5.96 -1.56
CA GLY A 88 -4.17 -6.41 -1.37
C GLY A 88 -4.25 -7.80 -0.73
N GLY A 89 -3.48 -8.76 -1.26
CA GLY A 89 -3.41 -10.12 -0.71
C GLY A 89 -2.90 -10.15 0.73
N LEU A 90 -1.80 -9.45 1.01
CA LEU A 90 -1.20 -9.35 2.35
C LEU A 90 -2.15 -8.69 3.35
N THR A 91 -2.88 -7.65 2.92
CA THR A 91 -3.86 -6.97 3.77
C THR A 91 -5.05 -7.88 4.09
N GLN A 92 -5.57 -8.63 3.11
CA GLN A 92 -6.62 -9.62 3.36
C GLN A 92 -6.15 -10.69 4.35
N PHE A 93 -4.96 -11.26 4.12
CA PHE A 93 -4.40 -12.28 5.01
C PHE A 93 -4.22 -11.75 6.44
N SER A 94 -3.68 -10.53 6.58
CA SER A 94 -3.46 -9.89 7.88
C SER A 94 -4.76 -9.61 8.63
N LEU A 95 -5.83 -9.23 7.93
CA LEU A 95 -7.15 -9.03 8.53
C LEU A 95 -7.75 -10.34 9.04
N ILE A 96 -7.60 -11.44 8.28
CA ILE A 96 -8.06 -12.77 8.72
C ILE A 96 -7.34 -13.18 9.99
N TYR A 97 -6.01 -13.08 9.99
CA TYR A 97 -5.18 -13.47 11.13
C TYR A 97 -5.53 -12.66 12.38
N ASN A 98 -5.70 -11.35 12.25
CA ASN A 98 -6.05 -10.50 13.39
C ASN A 98 -7.45 -10.82 13.95
N GLN A 99 -8.44 -11.14 13.09
CA GLN A 99 -9.77 -11.56 13.55
C GLN A 99 -9.78 -12.90 14.29
N VAL A 100 -8.86 -13.81 13.95
CA VAL A 100 -8.72 -15.10 14.65
C VAL A 100 -8.13 -14.91 16.05
N ASN A 101 -7.18 -13.98 16.21
CA ASN A 101 -6.49 -13.76 17.48
C ASN A 101 -7.21 -12.81 18.45
N GLU A 102 -8.21 -12.04 17.98
CA GLU A 102 -9.06 -11.20 18.83
C GLU A 102 -10.30 -11.94 19.37
N LYS A 103 -10.48 -13.23 19.06
CA LYS A 103 -11.49 -14.12 19.63
C LYS A 103 -10.91 -14.98 20.75
#